data_AF-A0A2V6TD33-F1
#
_entry.id   AF-A0A2V6TD33-F1
#
_cell.length_a   1.000
_cell.length_b   1.000
_cell.length_c   1.000
_cell.angle_alpha   90.00
_cell.angle_beta   90.00
_cell.angle_gamma   90.00
#
_symmetry.space_group_name_H-M   'P 1'
#
loop_
_entity.id
_entity.type
_entity.pdbx_description
1 polymer ?
#
loop_
_entity_poly.entity_id
_entity_poly.type
_entity_poly.pdbx_seq_one_letter_code
_entity_poly.pdbx_strand_id
1 'polypeptide(L)'
;MAGRLNAARFAPLVIWLGTCASAAHAQDVAPALVGRWDGVARSAGGIGQIIEFRADGSMTHWYAAMVEFTYVVQGPLLITSFTPATGGPVEQTTTEIRFEGNLLIQKSTGSGLETRMDRKRSSSPQDPPIVGVWSYPHDTGRTAFMLYTSDGRLIFRLPIRADRGRWSVSGDQLTLGPMPATTRVTYRAEGDQLVLTDDQGKQVAYTRAELVEFQ
;
A
#
# COMPACT_ATOMS: atom_id res chain seq x y z
N MET A 1 62.45 -61.04 10.25
CA MET A 1 61.26 -60.88 9.38
C MET A 1 60.05 -61.23 10.21
N ALA A 2 59.35 -60.25 10.79
CA ALA A 2 58.13 -59.62 10.25
C ALA A 2 56.99 -60.66 10.06
N GLY A 3 55.80 -60.55 10.63
CA GLY A 3 55.18 -59.55 11.50
C GLY A 3 53.71 -59.91 11.75
N ARG A 4 53.31 -59.81 13.03
CA ARG A 4 52.00 -59.50 13.66
C ARG A 4 50.65 -59.90 13.02
N LEU A 5 49.89 -60.62 13.85
CA LEU A 5 48.41 -60.70 13.93
C LEU A 5 47.75 -59.30 13.96
N ASN A 6 46.55 -59.18 13.39
CA ASN A 6 45.63 -58.10 13.74
C ASN A 6 44.19 -58.58 13.90
N ALA A 7 43.62 -58.17 15.01
CA ALA A 7 42.31 -58.51 15.53
C ALA A 7 41.20 -57.63 14.92
N ALA A 8 39.99 -58.17 14.95
CA ALA A 8 38.74 -57.52 14.59
C ALA A 8 38.48 -56.25 15.42
N ARG A 9 37.86 -55.25 14.78
CA ARG A 9 37.16 -54.15 15.47
C ARG A 9 35.83 -53.88 14.77
N PHE A 10 34.74 -54.22 15.46
CA PHE A 10 33.41 -53.69 15.22
C PHE A 10 33.36 -52.25 15.72
N ALA A 11 32.89 -51.33 14.88
CA ALA A 11 32.56 -49.95 15.29
C ALA A 11 31.04 -49.83 15.49
N PRO A 12 30.55 -49.17 16.56
CA PRO A 12 29.13 -48.96 16.76
C PRO A 12 28.61 -47.81 15.89
N LEU A 13 27.48 -48.04 15.23
CA LEU A 13 26.70 -47.05 14.50
C LEU A 13 25.87 -46.24 15.52
N VAL A 14 26.25 -45.00 15.79
CA VAL A 14 25.45 -44.06 16.58
C VAL A 14 24.47 -43.37 15.63
N ILE A 15 23.19 -43.75 15.71
CA ILE A 15 22.10 -43.07 15.00
C ILE A 15 21.63 -41.90 15.88
N TRP A 16 22.03 -40.68 15.52
CA TRP A 16 21.39 -39.46 16.03
C TRP A 16 20.06 -39.27 15.29
N LEU A 17 18.95 -39.56 15.97
CA LEU A 17 17.63 -39.04 15.59
C LEU A 17 17.57 -37.57 15.98
N GLY A 18 18.11 -36.71 15.11
CA GLY A 18 17.92 -35.28 15.20
C GLY A 18 16.47 -34.93 14.85
N THR A 19 15.66 -34.60 15.85
CA THR A 19 14.36 -33.96 15.65
C THR A 19 14.60 -32.59 15.03
N CYS A 20 14.46 -32.47 13.71
CA CYS A 20 14.37 -31.18 13.05
C CYS A 20 13.07 -30.51 13.50
N ALA A 21 13.16 -29.61 14.47
CA ALA A 21 12.09 -28.66 14.74
C ALA A 21 11.89 -27.79 13.49
N SER A 22 10.65 -27.70 13.02
CA SER A 22 10.24 -26.93 11.84
C SER A 22 10.58 -25.45 11.99
N ALA A 23 11.71 -25.03 11.43
CA ALA A 23 12.11 -23.62 11.30
C ALA A 23 11.63 -23.02 9.96
N ALA A 24 10.43 -23.38 9.51
CA ALA A 24 9.97 -23.05 8.15
C ALA A 24 8.88 -21.97 8.08
N HIS A 25 8.63 -21.18 9.13
CA HIS A 25 7.54 -20.18 9.13
C HIS A 25 7.98 -18.73 9.39
N ALA A 26 9.27 -18.45 9.62
CA ALA A 26 9.73 -17.08 9.90
C ALA A 26 10.22 -16.32 8.65
N GLN A 27 10.59 -17.00 7.56
CA GLN A 27 11.10 -16.36 6.34
C GLN A 27 10.02 -16.03 5.29
N ASP A 28 8.84 -16.66 5.37
CA ASP A 28 7.76 -16.46 4.38
C ASP A 28 6.76 -15.34 4.72
N VAL A 29 6.79 -14.79 5.95
CA VAL A 29 5.83 -13.74 6.37
C VAL A 29 6.32 -12.32 6.05
N ALA A 30 7.64 -12.09 6.06
CA ALA A 30 8.20 -10.79 5.67
C ALA A 30 7.85 -10.40 4.21
N PRO A 31 7.88 -11.31 3.21
CA PRO A 31 7.40 -11.03 1.86
C PRO A 31 5.94 -10.55 1.81
N ALA A 32 5.06 -11.07 2.67
CA ALA A 32 3.64 -10.74 2.63
C ALA A 32 3.36 -9.28 3.05
N LEU A 33 4.17 -8.71 3.95
CA LEU A 33 4.02 -7.31 4.39
C LEU A 33 4.59 -6.31 3.40
N VAL A 34 5.58 -6.69 2.59
CA VAL A 34 6.20 -5.79 1.61
C VAL A 34 5.15 -5.24 0.66
N GLY A 35 5.22 -3.94 0.43
CA GLY A 35 4.27 -3.17 -0.37
C GLY A 35 3.59 -2.09 0.44
N ARG A 36 2.52 -1.54 -0.13
CA ARG A 36 1.77 -0.43 0.45
C ARG A 36 0.40 -0.86 0.95
N TRP A 37 -0.01 -0.25 2.03
CA TRP A 37 -1.24 -0.49 2.74
C TRP A 37 -1.94 0.83 3.05
N ASP A 38 -3.20 0.95 2.65
CA ASP A 38 -4.05 2.09 2.99
C ASP A 38 -4.86 1.72 4.23
N GLY A 39 -4.87 2.58 5.24
CA GLY A 39 -5.73 2.40 6.40
C GLY A 39 -7.19 2.31 5.94
N VAL A 40 -8.01 1.47 6.57
CA VAL A 40 -9.43 1.38 6.25
C VAL A 40 -10.18 2.57 6.85
N ALA A 41 -9.81 2.97 8.06
CA ALA A 41 -10.42 4.10 8.75
C ALA A 41 -9.89 5.45 8.24
N ARG A 42 -10.75 6.47 8.35
CA ARG A 42 -10.45 7.88 8.10
C ARG A 42 -10.90 8.72 9.29
N SER A 43 -10.26 9.86 9.53
CA SER A 43 -10.78 10.87 10.44
C SER A 43 -12.06 11.51 9.86
N ALA A 44 -12.81 12.24 10.69
CA ALA A 44 -13.97 13.01 10.23
C ALA A 44 -13.62 14.02 9.11
N GLY A 45 -12.38 14.49 9.05
CA GLY A 45 -11.87 15.38 7.99
C GLY A 45 -11.32 14.66 6.76
N GLY A 46 -11.57 13.35 6.61
CA GLY A 46 -11.08 12.56 5.47
C GLY A 46 -9.58 12.26 5.50
N ILE A 47 -8.92 12.40 6.65
CA ILE A 47 -7.48 12.09 6.77
C ILE A 47 -7.33 10.60 7.02
N GLY A 48 -6.55 9.94 6.17
CA GLY A 48 -6.17 8.54 6.28
C GLY A 48 -4.68 8.34 6.53
N GLN A 49 -4.33 7.07 6.75
CA GLN A 49 -2.96 6.60 6.89
C GLN A 49 -2.61 5.74 5.70
N ILE A 50 -1.37 5.85 5.24
CA ILE A 50 -0.79 4.97 4.22
C ILE A 50 0.55 4.51 4.76
N ILE A 51 0.82 3.21 4.80
CA ILE A 51 2.12 2.68 5.19
C ILE A 51 2.72 1.86 4.04
N GLU A 52 4.00 2.07 3.77
CA GLU A 52 4.76 1.26 2.82
C GLU A 52 5.92 0.59 3.55
N PHE A 53 5.96 -0.73 3.45
CA PHE A 53 7.05 -1.57 3.93
C PHE A 53 7.90 -1.99 2.74
N ARG A 54 9.19 -1.63 2.74
CA ARG A 54 10.14 -2.01 1.69
C ARG A 54 10.98 -3.21 2.12
N ALA A 55 11.37 -4.02 1.14
CA ALA A 55 12.14 -5.25 1.38
C ALA A 55 13.51 -5.03 2.06
N ASP A 56 14.05 -3.82 1.99
CA ASP A 56 15.29 -3.42 2.68
C ASP A 56 15.10 -3.09 4.18
N GLY A 57 13.88 -3.27 4.70
CA GLY A 57 13.52 -2.96 6.08
C GLY A 57 13.30 -1.46 6.33
N SER A 58 13.25 -0.62 5.29
CA SER A 58 12.79 0.76 5.41
C SER A 58 11.27 0.85 5.31
N MET A 59 10.69 1.84 5.99
CA MET A 59 9.26 2.14 5.89
C MET A 59 9.02 3.64 5.69
N THR A 60 7.88 3.95 5.09
CA THR A 60 7.31 5.30 5.12
C THR A 60 5.85 5.22 5.55
N HIS A 61 5.46 6.05 6.50
CA HIS A 61 4.08 6.21 6.95
C HIS A 61 3.61 7.62 6.58
N TRP A 62 2.63 7.72 5.68
CA TRP A 62 2.01 8.98 5.30
C TRP A 62 0.69 9.20 6.04
N TYR A 63 0.43 10.46 6.34
CA TYR A 63 -0.90 10.98 6.62
C TYR A 63 -1.34 11.76 5.39
N ALA A 64 -2.50 11.43 4.84
CA ALA A 64 -2.99 12.01 3.60
C ALA A 64 -4.47 12.36 3.72
N ALA A 65 -4.90 13.44 3.05
CA ALA A 65 -6.31 13.57 2.73
C ALA A 65 -6.64 12.49 1.69
N MET A 66 -7.69 11.72 1.96
CA MET A 66 -8.11 10.58 1.15
C MET A 66 -9.61 10.66 0.95
N VAL A 67 -10.03 10.86 -0.30
CA VAL A 67 -11.43 11.01 -0.65
C VAL A 67 -11.76 10.03 -1.76
N GLU A 68 -12.85 9.28 -1.57
CA GLU A 68 -13.35 8.35 -2.56
C GLU A 68 -14.55 8.95 -3.27
N PHE A 69 -14.52 8.85 -4.58
CA PHE A 69 -15.55 9.24 -5.52
C PHE A 69 -15.91 8.03 -6.38
N THR A 70 -17.02 8.11 -7.09
CA THR A 70 -17.25 7.32 -8.28
C THR A 70 -17.11 8.19 -9.52
N TYR A 71 -16.86 7.57 -10.66
CA TYR A 71 -16.76 8.30 -11.91
C TYR A 71 -17.33 7.53 -13.11
N VAL A 72 -17.77 8.29 -14.12
CA VAL A 72 -18.19 7.77 -15.42
C VAL A 72 -17.63 8.66 -16.51
N VAL A 73 -17.13 8.04 -17.59
CA VAL A 73 -16.72 8.74 -18.80
C VAL A 73 -17.80 8.60 -19.87
N GLN A 74 -18.24 9.72 -20.44
CA GLN A 74 -19.23 9.80 -21.52
C GLN A 74 -18.69 10.68 -22.65
N GLY A 75 -18.08 10.06 -23.66
CA GLY A 75 -17.39 10.79 -24.73
C GLY A 75 -16.28 11.68 -24.13
N PRO A 76 -16.28 13.00 -24.35
CA PRO A 76 -15.29 13.90 -23.78
C PRO A 76 -15.63 14.36 -22.35
N LEU A 77 -16.70 13.83 -21.72
CA LEU A 77 -17.12 14.25 -20.39
C LEU A 77 -16.70 13.22 -19.33
N LEU A 78 -16.17 13.71 -18.23
CA LEU A 78 -16.01 12.97 -16.98
C LEU A 78 -17.02 13.50 -15.98
N ILE A 79 -17.84 12.59 -15.44
CA ILE A 79 -18.76 12.90 -14.34
C ILE A 79 -18.18 12.23 -13.10
N THR A 80 -17.83 13.02 -12.09
CA THR A 80 -17.42 12.52 -10.77
C THR A 80 -18.55 12.71 -9.77
N SER A 81 -18.75 11.73 -8.90
CA SER A 81 -19.80 11.76 -7.87
C SER A 81 -19.21 11.51 -6.49
N PHE A 82 -19.55 12.35 -5.53
CA PHE A 82 -19.17 12.23 -4.13
C PHE A 82 -20.42 12.01 -3.27
N THR A 83 -20.36 11.03 -2.36
CA THR A 83 -21.41 10.81 -1.37
C THR A 83 -20.86 11.18 0.02
N PRO A 84 -21.39 12.23 0.68
CA PRO A 84 -20.94 12.62 2.00
C PRO A 84 -21.12 11.50 3.03
N ALA A 85 -20.09 11.24 3.84
CA ALA A 85 -20.13 10.18 4.85
C ALA A 85 -21.18 10.42 5.95
N THR A 86 -21.57 11.68 6.18
CA THR A 86 -22.58 12.09 7.16
C THR A 86 -24.02 11.88 6.69
N GLY A 87 -24.22 11.39 5.47
CA GLY A 87 -25.50 11.46 4.78
C GLY A 87 -25.72 12.84 4.16
N GLY A 88 -26.43 12.88 3.03
CA GLY A 88 -26.65 14.09 2.24
C GLY A 88 -26.91 13.77 0.76
N PRO A 89 -27.23 14.79 -0.06
CA PRO A 89 -27.33 14.59 -1.50
C PRO A 89 -25.98 14.18 -2.09
N VAL A 90 -26.01 13.37 -3.15
CA VAL A 90 -24.82 13.08 -3.96
C VAL A 90 -24.41 14.37 -4.67
N GLU A 91 -23.16 14.78 -4.49
CA GLU A 91 -22.57 15.90 -5.21
C GLU A 91 -21.97 15.40 -6.51
N GLN A 92 -22.27 16.07 -7.62
CA GLN A 92 -21.74 15.71 -8.93
C GLN A 92 -21.01 16.88 -9.56
N THR A 93 -19.88 16.58 -10.19
CA THR A 93 -19.13 17.54 -11.01
C THR A 93 -18.90 16.95 -12.39
N THR A 94 -19.14 17.77 -13.41
CA THR A 94 -18.84 17.41 -14.80
C THR A 94 -17.63 18.21 -15.27
N THR A 95 -16.64 17.52 -15.83
CA THR A 95 -15.48 18.12 -16.48
C THR A 95 -15.34 17.62 -17.90
N GLU A 96 -14.82 18.46 -18.79
CA GLU A 96 -14.35 18.01 -20.09
C GLU A 96 -12.97 17.36 -19.90
N ILE A 97 -12.73 16.24 -20.57
CA ILE A 97 -11.46 15.52 -20.55
C ILE A 97 -10.88 15.35 -21.94
N ARG A 98 -9.56 15.43 -22.03
CA ARG A 98 -8.79 15.07 -23.23
C ARG A 98 -7.46 14.44 -22.83
N PHE A 99 -6.95 13.58 -23.71
CA PHE A 99 -5.69 12.87 -23.50
C PHE A 99 -4.68 13.29 -24.57
N GLU A 100 -3.47 13.64 -24.12
CA GLU A 100 -2.32 13.91 -24.97
C GLU A 100 -1.19 12.96 -24.54
N GLY A 101 -1.19 11.73 -25.06
CA GLY A 101 -0.27 10.68 -24.62
C GLY A 101 -0.42 10.36 -23.13
N ASN A 102 0.60 10.70 -22.33
CA ASN A 102 0.61 10.51 -20.87
C ASN A 102 0.08 11.71 -20.08
N LEU A 103 -0.63 12.61 -20.74
CA LEU A 103 -1.23 13.78 -20.11
C LEU A 103 -2.76 13.69 -20.14
N LEU A 104 -3.39 13.75 -18.97
CA LEU A 104 -4.83 13.95 -18.82
C LEU A 104 -5.08 15.43 -18.55
N ILE A 105 -5.99 16.01 -19.30
CA ILE A 105 -6.35 17.41 -19.15
C ILE A 105 -7.82 17.46 -18.82
N GLN A 106 -8.15 18.04 -17.67
CA GLN A 106 -9.52 18.22 -17.20
C GLN A 106 -9.86 19.70 -17.19
N LYS A 107 -10.98 20.07 -17.79
CA LYS A 107 -11.49 21.43 -17.77
C LYS A 107 -12.84 21.46 -17.08
N SER A 108 -12.96 22.25 -16.02
CA SER A 108 -14.26 22.46 -15.36
C SER A 108 -15.23 23.14 -16.31
N THR A 109 -16.42 22.56 -16.50
CA THR A 109 -17.47 23.17 -17.35
C THR A 109 -18.03 24.45 -16.74
N GLY A 110 -18.00 24.58 -15.41
CA GLY A 110 -18.50 25.75 -14.69
C GLY A 110 -17.51 26.91 -14.65
N SER A 111 -16.25 26.66 -14.27
CA SER A 111 -15.24 27.72 -14.08
C SER A 111 -14.33 27.91 -15.29
N GLY A 112 -14.26 26.94 -16.21
CA GLY A 112 -13.31 26.92 -17.31
C GLY A 112 -11.86 26.63 -16.89
N LEU A 113 -11.60 26.46 -15.58
CA LEU A 113 -10.26 26.15 -15.07
C LEU A 113 -9.79 24.79 -15.60
N GLU A 114 -8.54 24.77 -16.06
CA GLU A 114 -7.88 23.57 -16.59
C GLU A 114 -6.89 23.01 -15.56
N THR A 115 -6.97 21.70 -15.31
CA THR A 115 -5.98 20.93 -14.57
C THR A 115 -5.31 19.95 -15.50
N ARG A 116 -3.98 19.95 -15.51
CA ARG A 116 -3.15 19.05 -16.32
C ARG A 116 -2.51 18.04 -15.39
N MET A 117 -2.68 16.75 -15.68
CA MET A 117 -2.25 15.65 -14.82
C MET A 117 -1.35 14.68 -15.59
N ASP A 118 -0.17 14.40 -15.05
CA ASP A 118 0.78 13.46 -15.62
C ASP A 118 0.45 12.04 -15.19
N ARG A 119 0.50 11.09 -16.14
CA ARG A 119 0.35 9.68 -15.86
C ARG A 119 1.57 9.16 -15.10
N LYS A 120 1.33 8.59 -13.92
CA LYS A 120 2.34 7.90 -13.11
C LYS A 120 2.32 6.39 -13.28
N ARG A 121 1.16 5.83 -13.64
CA ARG A 121 1.01 4.41 -13.94
C ARG A 121 -0.16 4.20 -14.90
N SER A 122 0.06 3.41 -15.94
CA SER A 122 -1.01 2.89 -16.82
C SER A 122 -1.66 1.66 -16.21
N SER A 123 -2.90 1.40 -16.60
CA SER A 123 -3.55 0.12 -16.33
C SER A 123 -3.32 -0.87 -17.48
N SER A 124 -4.10 -1.95 -17.54
CA SER A 124 -4.08 -2.91 -18.64
C SER A 124 -4.28 -2.19 -19.99
N PRO A 125 -3.65 -2.63 -21.10
CA PRO A 125 -3.90 -2.07 -22.42
C PRO A 125 -5.36 -2.11 -22.87
N GLN A 126 -6.19 -2.96 -22.24
CA GLN A 126 -7.62 -3.09 -22.52
C GLN A 126 -8.48 -2.08 -21.74
N ASP A 127 -7.92 -1.44 -20.70
CA ASP A 127 -8.67 -0.49 -19.89
C ASP A 127 -8.87 0.84 -20.62
N PRO A 128 -9.95 1.57 -20.32
CA PRO A 128 -10.15 2.92 -20.82
C PRO A 128 -8.94 3.83 -20.51
N PRO A 129 -8.58 4.79 -21.38
CA PRO A 129 -7.38 5.61 -21.19
C PRO A 129 -7.32 6.35 -19.85
N ILE A 130 -8.45 6.66 -19.23
CA ILE A 130 -8.51 7.32 -17.93
C ILE A 130 -8.00 6.44 -16.78
N VAL A 131 -8.12 5.11 -16.90
CA VAL A 131 -7.77 4.17 -15.84
C VAL A 131 -6.26 4.21 -15.59
N GLY A 132 -5.89 4.26 -14.31
CA GLY A 132 -4.53 4.36 -13.86
C GLY A 132 -4.34 5.46 -12.82
N VAL A 133 -3.09 5.87 -12.65
CA VAL A 133 -2.69 6.83 -11.62
C VAL A 133 -2.18 8.09 -12.29
N TRP A 134 -2.74 9.22 -11.86
CA TRP A 134 -2.43 10.54 -12.37
C TRP A 134 -2.00 11.44 -11.24
N SER A 135 -1.15 12.42 -11.53
CA SER A 135 -0.71 13.39 -10.53
C SER A 135 -0.69 14.80 -11.08
N TYR A 136 -0.90 15.79 -10.21
CA TYR A 136 -0.78 17.20 -10.57
C TYR A 136 -0.33 18.03 -9.35
N PRO A 137 0.28 19.20 -9.57
CA PRO A 137 0.57 20.14 -8.49
C PRO A 137 -0.74 20.71 -7.93
N HIS A 138 -0.98 20.48 -6.64
CA HIS A 138 -2.11 21.02 -5.90
C HIS A 138 -1.79 22.44 -5.40
N ASP A 139 -2.82 23.25 -5.21
CA ASP A 139 -2.70 24.65 -4.70
C ASP A 139 -2.02 24.76 -3.32
N THR A 140 -2.00 23.68 -2.54
CA THR A 140 -1.28 23.55 -1.26
C THR A 140 0.23 23.45 -1.43
N GLY A 141 0.74 23.47 -2.66
CA GLY A 141 2.15 23.31 -3.00
C GLY A 141 2.65 21.87 -3.01
N ARG A 142 1.74 20.89 -2.89
CA ARG A 142 2.05 19.46 -2.86
C ARG A 142 1.52 18.75 -4.09
N THR A 143 2.03 17.56 -4.37
CA THR A 143 1.50 16.73 -5.45
C THR A 143 0.25 15.98 -4.99
N ALA A 144 -0.86 16.18 -5.70
CA ALA A 144 -2.06 15.38 -5.56
C ALA A 144 -2.04 14.19 -6.52
N PHE A 145 -2.75 13.13 -6.16
CA PHE A 145 -2.87 11.91 -6.95
C PHE A 145 -4.33 11.53 -7.14
N MET A 146 -4.68 11.15 -8.37
CA MET A 146 -6.00 10.65 -8.77
C MET A 146 -5.83 9.22 -9.28
N LEU A 147 -6.46 8.26 -8.59
CA LEU A 147 -6.48 6.87 -9.00
C LEU A 147 -7.85 6.56 -9.60
N TYR A 148 -7.92 6.40 -10.91
CA TYR A 148 -9.13 5.94 -11.61
C TYR A 148 -9.02 4.42 -11.80
N THR A 149 -9.93 3.68 -11.20
CA THR A 149 -9.99 2.22 -11.29
C THR A 149 -10.93 1.78 -12.43
N SER A 150 -10.75 0.57 -12.94
CA SER A 150 -11.60 0.02 -14.01
C SER A 150 -13.04 -0.27 -13.54
N ASP A 151 -13.25 -0.42 -12.23
CA ASP A 151 -14.57 -0.62 -11.60
C ASP A 151 -15.35 0.69 -11.35
N GLY A 152 -14.84 1.84 -11.81
CA GLY A 152 -15.55 3.13 -11.74
C GLY A 152 -15.35 3.90 -10.43
N ARG A 153 -14.37 3.52 -9.60
CA ARG A 153 -13.96 4.30 -8.42
C ARG A 153 -12.86 5.29 -8.76
N LEU A 154 -12.91 6.44 -8.10
CA LEU A 154 -11.88 7.46 -8.16
C LEU A 154 -11.40 7.76 -6.75
N ILE A 155 -10.12 7.55 -6.49
CA ILE A 155 -9.51 7.82 -5.19
C ILE A 155 -8.58 9.02 -5.33
N PHE A 156 -8.92 10.11 -4.65
CA PHE A 156 -8.05 11.27 -4.47
C PHE A 156 -7.14 11.04 -3.26
N ARG A 157 -5.85 11.33 -3.43
CA ARG A 157 -4.87 11.35 -2.34
C ARG A 157 -4.04 12.63 -2.39
N LEU A 158 -3.93 13.30 -1.25
CA LEU A 158 -3.04 14.44 -1.05
C LEU A 158 -2.19 14.21 0.20
N PRO A 159 -0.91 13.81 0.06
CA PRO A 159 -0.02 13.60 1.20
C PRO A 159 0.18 14.88 2.03
N ILE A 160 -0.08 14.83 3.33
CA ILE A 160 0.06 15.97 4.27
C ILE A 160 1.37 15.86 5.07
N ARG A 161 1.80 14.64 5.40
CA ARG A 161 3.05 14.40 6.12
C ARG A 161 3.55 12.99 5.85
N ALA A 162 4.86 12.79 5.93
CA ALA A 162 5.49 11.49 5.81
C ALA A 162 6.50 11.29 6.95
N ASP A 163 6.34 10.19 7.67
CA ASP A 163 7.30 9.72 8.68
C ASP A 163 8.10 8.56 8.09
N ARG A 164 9.42 8.70 8.03
CA ARG A 164 10.33 7.65 7.57
C ARG A 164 10.87 6.87 8.75
N GLY A 165 11.05 5.58 8.57
CA GLY A 165 11.47 4.70 9.65
C GLY A 165 12.03 3.36 9.18
N ARG A 166 12.14 2.44 10.13
CA ARG A 166 12.52 1.05 9.89
C ARG A 166 11.41 0.13 10.34
N TRP A 167 11.39 -1.07 9.78
CA TRP A 167 10.52 -2.14 10.22
C TRP A 167 11.25 -3.48 10.25
N SER A 168 10.80 -4.38 11.12
CA SER A 168 11.27 -5.76 11.20
C SER A 168 10.20 -6.65 11.82
N VAL A 169 10.25 -7.95 11.50
CA VAL A 169 9.30 -8.95 11.98
C VAL A 169 10.03 -10.01 12.78
N SER A 170 9.40 -10.47 13.86
CA SER A 170 9.81 -11.66 14.62
C SER A 170 8.56 -12.43 15.06
N GLY A 171 8.23 -13.50 14.34
CA GLY A 171 6.98 -14.23 14.58
C GLY A 171 5.76 -13.37 14.22
N ASP A 172 4.83 -13.23 15.16
CA ASP A 172 3.62 -12.40 15.05
C ASP A 172 3.84 -10.94 15.47
N GLN A 173 5.08 -10.57 15.84
CA GLN A 173 5.44 -9.22 16.24
C GLN A 173 6.06 -8.45 15.08
N LEU A 174 5.54 -7.24 14.86
CA LEU A 174 6.08 -6.24 13.96
C LEU A 174 6.64 -5.09 14.82
N THR A 175 7.92 -4.78 14.62
CA THR A 175 8.53 -3.57 15.16
C THR A 175 8.61 -2.54 14.03
N LEU A 176 8.06 -1.35 14.21
CA LEU A 176 8.05 -0.30 13.19
C LEU A 176 8.15 1.10 13.80
N GLY A 177 8.65 2.07 13.04
CA GLY A 177 8.62 3.48 13.42
C GLY A 177 9.89 4.25 13.05
N PRO A 178 9.92 5.57 13.30
CA PRO A 178 11.13 6.36 13.15
C PRO A 178 12.21 5.88 14.12
N MET A 179 13.47 5.91 13.71
CA MET A 179 14.58 5.61 14.63
C MET A 179 14.91 6.84 15.47
N PRO A 180 15.15 6.72 16.79
CA PRO A 180 15.19 5.49 17.60
C PRO A 180 13.83 5.06 18.20
N ALA A 181 12.77 5.83 17.99
CA ALA A 181 11.45 5.61 18.59
C ALA A 181 10.58 4.61 17.79
N THR A 182 10.88 3.32 17.92
CA THR A 182 10.06 2.25 17.34
C THR A 182 8.95 1.79 18.28
N THR A 183 7.82 1.39 17.71
CA THR A 183 6.72 0.72 18.40
C THR A 183 6.70 -0.76 18.02
N ARG A 184 6.30 -1.62 18.97
CA ARG A 184 6.04 -3.03 18.71
C ARG A 184 4.53 -3.28 18.74
N VAL A 185 4.04 -3.99 17.73
CA VAL A 185 2.62 -4.38 17.59
C VAL A 185 2.53 -5.85 17.21
N THR A 186 1.42 -6.49 17.53
CA THR A 186 1.07 -7.77 16.92
C THR A 186 0.44 -7.50 15.56
N TYR A 187 0.72 -8.32 14.55
CA TYR A 187 0.12 -8.16 13.22
C TYR A 187 -0.51 -9.45 12.69
N ARG A 188 -1.48 -9.27 11.78
CA ARG A 188 -2.03 -10.32 10.94
C ARG A 188 -2.12 -9.80 9.52
N ALA A 189 -1.50 -10.51 8.57
CA ALA A 189 -1.53 -10.18 7.15
C ALA A 189 -2.05 -11.40 6.36
N GLU A 190 -3.21 -11.25 5.72
CA GLU A 190 -3.86 -12.30 4.95
C GLU A 190 -4.39 -11.69 3.63
N GLY A 191 -3.77 -12.09 2.51
CA GLY A 191 -4.08 -11.52 1.18
C GLY A 191 -3.88 -10.00 1.14
N ASP A 192 -4.99 -9.29 0.94
CA ASP A 192 -5.03 -7.83 0.86
C ASP A 192 -5.44 -7.15 2.16
N GLN A 193 -5.48 -7.88 3.28
CA GLN A 193 -5.83 -7.32 4.59
C GLN A 193 -4.62 -7.36 5.53
N LEU A 194 -4.39 -6.25 6.24
CA LEU A 194 -3.40 -6.13 7.30
C LEU A 194 -4.09 -5.53 8.53
N VAL A 195 -3.96 -6.19 9.68
CA VAL A 195 -4.41 -5.67 10.97
C VAL A 195 -3.21 -5.55 11.90
N LEU A 196 -3.04 -4.36 12.47
CA LEU A 196 -2.05 -4.08 13.51
C LEU A 196 -2.77 -3.91 14.84
N THR A 197 -2.27 -4.55 15.90
CA THR A 197 -2.84 -4.50 17.25
C THR A 197 -1.76 -4.00 18.22
N ASP A 198 -2.04 -2.88 18.90
CA ASP A 198 -1.13 -2.34 19.92
C ASP A 198 -1.21 -3.12 21.25
N ASP A 199 -0.38 -2.72 22.22
CA ASP A 199 -0.28 -3.34 23.54
C ASP A 199 -1.55 -3.17 24.40
N GLN A 200 -2.42 -2.22 24.04
CA GLN A 200 -3.72 -1.99 24.65
C GLN A 200 -4.84 -2.76 23.95
N GLY A 201 -4.53 -3.55 22.91
CA GLY A 201 -5.49 -4.30 22.13
C GLY A 201 -6.26 -3.47 21.10
N LYS A 202 -5.90 -2.21 20.89
CA LYS A 202 -6.52 -1.38 19.86
C LYS A 202 -6.03 -1.81 18.50
N GLN A 203 -6.97 -1.95 17.57
CA GLN A 203 -6.69 -2.42 16.22
C GLN A 203 -6.73 -1.28 15.20
N VAL A 204 -5.84 -1.35 14.23
CA VAL A 204 -5.88 -0.56 13.00
C VAL A 204 -5.83 -1.51 11.82
N ALA A 205 -6.88 -1.45 10.99
CA ALA A 205 -6.98 -2.24 9.78
C ALA A 205 -6.50 -1.44 8.56
N TYR A 206 -5.87 -2.14 7.63
CA TYR A 206 -5.39 -1.64 6.36
C TYR A 206 -5.78 -2.62 5.25
N THR A 207 -6.01 -2.08 4.07
CA THR A 207 -6.14 -2.84 2.82
C THR A 207 -4.89 -2.64 1.97
N ARG A 208 -4.48 -3.66 1.21
CA ARG A 208 -3.39 -3.50 0.25
C ARG A 208 -3.75 -2.40 -0.74
N ALA A 209 -2.85 -1.46 -0.88
CA ALA A 209 -3.01 -0.32 -1.76
C ALA A 209 -2.19 -0.51 -3.02
N GLU A 210 -2.69 0.03 -4.12
CA GLU A 210 -1.90 0.13 -5.33
C GLU A 210 -0.65 0.99 -5.08
N LEU A 211 0.51 0.48 -5.51
CA LEU A 211 1.79 1.18 -5.43
C LEU A 211 1.74 2.44 -6.30
N VAL A 212 1.85 3.61 -5.65
CA VAL A 212 1.97 4.92 -6.30
C VAL A 212 3.21 5.59 -5.75
N GLU A 213 4.25 5.87 -6.53
CA GLU A 213 5.41 6.57 -5.95
C GLU A 213 5.01 7.98 -5.49
N PHE A 214 4.97 8.19 -4.17
CA PHE A 214 4.88 9.52 -3.57
C PHE A 214 6.31 10.06 -3.56
N GLN A 215 6.65 10.86 -4.57
CA GLN A 215 7.91 11.62 -4.57
C GLN A 215 7.81 12.79 -3.60
#